data_AF-A0A7S0PZM9-F1
#
_entry.id   AF-A0A7S0PZM9-F1
#
_cell.length_a   1.000
_cell.length_b   1.000
_cell.length_c   1.000
_cell.angle_alpha   90.00
_cell.angle_beta   90.00
_cell.angle_gamma   90.00
#
_symmetry.space_group_name_H-M   'P 1'
#
loop_
_entity.id
_entity.type
_entity.pdbx_description
1 polymer ?
#
loop_
_entity_poly.entity_id
_entity_poly.type
_entity_poly.pdbx_seq_one_letter_code
_entity_poly.pdbx_strand_id
1 'polypeptide(L)'
;DDDDDDDDDDDDRPDDKDDERSKRRIKPDPYWSFAINVTNTGDHAAAEVVQLYLVYPPSASEPPLVLRGFAKTRRLVPGELATVEMALTLRDVSVWELSEWKVVLGGFQVKIGSAPRDLRLAA
;
A
#
# COMPACT_ATOMS: atom_id res chain seq x y z
N ASP A 1 -29.10 -67.15 -16.66
CA ASP A 1 -27.73 -67.64 -16.48
C ASP A 1 -26.90 -67.09 -17.61
N ASP A 2 -26.53 -65.82 -17.45
CA ASP A 2 -25.36 -65.19 -18.07
C ASP A 2 -24.93 -64.15 -17.04
N ASP A 3 -23.70 -64.33 -16.58
CA ASP A 3 -22.93 -63.47 -15.70
C ASP A 3 -22.73 -62.08 -16.32
N ASP A 4 -22.55 -61.06 -15.48
CA ASP A 4 -21.39 -60.17 -15.58
C ASP A 4 -21.41 -59.22 -14.36
N ASP A 5 -20.47 -59.50 -13.46
CA ASP A 5 -19.96 -58.60 -12.44
C ASP A 5 -19.23 -57.45 -13.15
N ASP A 6 -19.68 -56.22 -12.96
CA ASP A 6 -18.86 -55.02 -13.18
C ASP A 6 -18.64 -54.35 -11.81
N ASP A 7 -17.64 -54.88 -11.10
CA ASP A 7 -16.78 -54.08 -10.22
C ASP A 7 -15.98 -53.14 -11.14
N ASP A 8 -16.18 -51.83 -11.04
CA ASP A 8 -15.18 -50.86 -11.49
C ASP A 8 -15.25 -49.60 -10.62
N ASP A 9 -14.36 -49.63 -9.63
CA ASP A 9 -13.44 -48.59 -9.21
C ASP A 9 -13.98 -47.22 -8.72
N ASP A 10 -13.68 -47.02 -7.43
CA ASP A 10 -13.50 -45.74 -6.74
C ASP A 10 -12.81 -44.68 -7.62
N ASP A 11 -13.58 -43.80 -8.27
CA ASP A 11 -13.07 -42.49 -8.72
C ASP A 11 -13.19 -41.49 -7.56
N ASP A 12 -12.40 -41.74 -6.52
CA ASP A 12 -12.11 -40.79 -5.44
C ASP A 12 -11.32 -39.64 -6.06
N ARG A 13 -12.06 -38.69 -6.64
CA ARG A 13 -11.47 -37.48 -7.25
C ARG A 13 -10.55 -36.83 -6.23
N PRO A 14 -9.23 -36.78 -6.49
CA PRO A 14 -8.33 -36.12 -5.57
C PRO A 14 -8.70 -34.64 -5.49
N ASP A 15 -9.06 -34.24 -4.27
CA ASP A 15 -9.18 -32.88 -3.77
C ASP A 15 -8.34 -31.88 -4.60
N ASP A 16 -9.01 -31.00 -5.36
CA ASP A 16 -8.45 -29.76 -5.93
C ASP A 16 -7.98 -28.83 -4.78
N LYS A 17 -6.89 -29.20 -4.10
CA LYS A 17 -6.25 -28.41 -3.03
C LYS A 17 -4.92 -27.77 -3.48
N ASP A 18 -4.74 -27.59 -4.77
CA ASP A 18 -3.56 -26.92 -5.34
C ASP A 18 -3.90 -25.53 -5.89
N ASP A 19 -4.15 -24.54 -5.02
CA ASP A 19 -3.86 -23.14 -5.41
C ASP A 19 -3.61 -22.14 -4.25
N GLU A 20 -3.16 -22.59 -3.07
CA GLU A 20 -2.73 -21.68 -1.99
C GLU A 20 -1.31 -21.10 -2.19
N ARG A 21 -0.72 -21.22 -3.39
CA ARG A 21 0.54 -20.52 -3.75
C ARG A 21 0.31 -19.32 -4.67
N SER A 22 -0.93 -18.84 -4.73
CA SER A 22 -1.32 -17.65 -5.46
C SER A 22 -0.64 -16.37 -4.94
N LYS A 23 0.41 -15.96 -5.68
CA LYS A 23 0.85 -14.57 -5.88
C LYS A 23 1.35 -13.82 -4.63
N ARG A 24 2.48 -14.25 -4.07
CA ARG A 24 3.37 -13.30 -3.38
C ARG A 24 3.91 -12.32 -4.43
N ARG A 25 3.15 -11.25 -4.71
CA ARG A 25 3.66 -10.06 -5.41
C ARG A 25 4.93 -9.68 -4.68
N ILE A 26 6.09 -9.86 -5.31
CA ILE A 26 7.36 -9.36 -4.79
C ILE A 26 7.19 -7.85 -4.77
N LYS A 27 6.87 -7.30 -3.59
CA LYS A 27 6.87 -5.86 -3.40
C LYS A 27 8.34 -5.45 -3.47
N PRO A 28 8.72 -4.49 -4.32
CA PRO A 28 10.08 -3.97 -4.30
C PRO A 28 10.41 -3.48 -2.89
N ASP A 29 11.66 -3.65 -2.47
CA ASP A 29 12.10 -3.21 -1.15
C ASP A 29 11.79 -1.71 -0.96
N PRO A 30 11.28 -1.31 0.22
CA PRO A 30 10.94 0.07 0.48
C PRO A 30 12.21 0.91 0.48
N TYR A 31 12.21 2.00 -0.28
CA TYR A 31 13.26 3.01 -0.25
C TYR A 31 13.14 3.86 1.02
N TRP A 32 11.92 4.29 1.35
CA TRP A 32 11.58 4.92 2.63
C TRP A 32 10.33 4.29 3.23
N SER A 33 10.30 4.19 4.56
CA SER A 33 9.17 3.66 5.32
C SER A 33 8.72 4.67 6.37
N PHE A 34 7.41 4.81 6.54
CA PHE A 34 6.78 5.75 7.44
C PHE A 34 5.77 4.99 8.31
N ALA A 35 5.83 5.20 9.62
CA ALA A 35 4.84 4.72 10.57
C ALA A 35 4.16 5.94 11.22
N ILE A 36 2.84 6.05 11.07
CA ILE A 36 2.07 7.21 11.53
C ILE A 36 1.00 6.75 12.50
N ASN A 37 1.02 7.35 13.70
CA ASN A 37 -0.03 7.13 14.68
C ASN A 37 -1.22 8.06 14.40
N VAL A 38 -2.40 7.46 14.33
CA VAL A 38 -3.68 8.13 14.13
C VAL A 38 -4.55 7.83 15.33
N THR A 39 -5.01 8.87 16.02
CA THR A 39 -5.95 8.76 17.13
C THR A 39 -7.27 9.38 16.73
N ASN A 40 -8.38 8.67 16.96
CA ASN A 40 -9.70 9.25 16.80
C ASN A 40 -10.02 10.12 18.02
N THR A 41 -9.99 11.44 17.85
CA THR A 41 -10.30 12.42 18.91
C THR A 41 -11.73 12.95 18.86
N GLY A 42 -12.59 12.40 17.99
CA GLY A 42 -13.99 12.79 17.88
C GLY A 42 -14.92 11.90 18.70
N ASP A 43 -16.22 12.24 18.71
CA ASP A 43 -17.24 11.55 19.51
C ASP A 43 -17.84 10.31 18.83
N HIS A 44 -17.47 10.05 17.58
CA HIS A 44 -18.02 8.95 16.78
C HIS A 44 -16.94 8.05 16.21
N ALA A 45 -17.28 6.77 16.05
CA ALA A 45 -16.39 5.81 15.42
C ALA A 45 -16.27 6.07 13.91
N ALA A 46 -15.04 6.27 13.44
CA ALA A 46 -14.71 6.69 12.09
C ALA A 46 -13.46 5.98 11.55
N ALA A 47 -13.21 6.07 10.26
CA ALA A 47 -11.96 5.63 9.64
C ALA A 47 -11.33 6.81 8.89
N GLU A 48 -10.01 6.90 8.92
CA GLU A 48 -9.26 8.02 8.36
C GLU A 48 -8.39 7.55 7.20
N VAL A 49 -8.23 8.39 6.16
CA VAL A 49 -7.29 8.14 5.06
C VAL A 49 -6.10 9.07 5.23
N VAL A 50 -4.98 8.51 5.70
CA VAL A 50 -3.71 9.21 5.79
C VAL A 50 -3.08 9.27 4.40
N GLN A 51 -2.61 10.45 4.02
CA GLN A 51 -2.05 10.75 2.71
C GLN A 51 -0.61 11.25 2.87
N LEU A 52 0.30 10.70 2.08
CA LEU A 52 1.72 11.07 2.03
C LEU A 52 2.03 11.77 0.72
N TYR A 53 2.57 12.97 0.84
CA TYR A 53 3.00 13.83 -0.25
C TYR A 53 4.52 14.03 -0.24
N LEU A 54 5.08 14.15 -1.44
CA LEU A 54 6.45 14.61 -1.64
C LEU A 54 6.46 16.01 -2.25
N VAL A 55 7.40 16.83 -1.79
CA VAL A 55 7.90 18.01 -2.49
C VAL A 55 9.26 17.64 -3.04
N TYR A 56 9.38 17.63 -4.37
CA TYR A 56 10.63 17.33 -5.05
C TYR A 56 11.57 18.54 -5.02
N PRO A 57 12.89 18.34 -5.16
CA PRO A 57 13.80 19.46 -5.33
C PRO A 57 13.46 20.23 -6.62
N PRO A 58 13.76 21.55 -6.69
CA PRO A 58 13.41 22.38 -7.84
C PRO A 58 13.94 21.87 -9.19
N SER A 59 15.05 21.13 -9.18
CA SER A 59 15.64 20.48 -10.36
C SER A 59 14.71 19.45 -11.02
N ALA A 60 13.77 18.87 -10.27
CA ALA A 60 12.84 17.85 -10.76
C ALA A 60 11.75 18.40 -11.68
N SER A 61 11.47 19.71 -11.63
CA SER A 61 10.34 20.34 -12.33
C SER A 61 8.97 19.66 -12.09
N GLU A 62 8.82 18.99 -10.95
CA GLU A 62 7.57 18.36 -10.52
C GLU A 62 6.61 19.39 -9.91
N PRO A 63 5.29 19.09 -9.85
CA PRO A 63 4.34 19.91 -9.12
C PRO A 63 4.78 20.13 -7.66
N PRO A 64 4.38 21.26 -7.04
CA PRO A 64 4.83 21.64 -5.71
C PRO A 64 4.42 20.68 -4.59
N LEU A 65 3.47 19.77 -4.84
CA LEU A 65 3.04 18.75 -3.91
C LEU A 65 2.48 17.55 -4.69
N VAL A 66 3.08 16.37 -4.52
CA VAL A 66 2.72 15.15 -5.27
C VAL A 66 2.32 14.04 -4.31
N LEU A 67 1.10 13.51 -4.45
CA LEU A 67 0.63 12.37 -3.65
C LEU A 67 1.39 11.10 -4.06
N ARG A 68 2.08 10.46 -3.11
CA ARG A 68 2.87 9.25 -3.36
C ARG A 68 2.46 8.04 -2.54
N GLY A 69 1.75 8.25 -1.44
CA GLY A 69 1.22 7.15 -0.64
C GLY A 69 -0.10 7.52 0.02
N PHE A 70 -0.92 6.51 0.29
CA PHE A 70 -2.06 6.65 1.18
C PHE A 70 -2.30 5.34 1.92
N ALA A 71 -2.78 5.44 3.15
CA ALA A 71 -3.20 4.31 3.96
C ALA A 71 -4.48 4.67 4.70
N LYS A 72 -5.42 3.72 4.74
CA LYS A 72 -6.67 3.88 5.48
C LYS A 72 -6.58 3.15 6.80
N THR A 73 -6.94 3.81 7.89
CA THR A 73 -7.07 3.13 9.17
C THR A 73 -8.24 2.13 9.10
N ARG A 74 -8.21 1.11 9.96
CA ARG A 74 -9.44 0.43 10.33
C ARG A 74 -10.40 1.43 10.99
N ARG A 75 -11.66 1.02 11.18
CA ARG A 75 -12.61 1.84 11.96
C ARG A 75 -12.11 1.94 13.40
N LEU A 76 -11.96 3.17 13.89
CA LEU A 76 -11.49 3.52 15.23
C LEU A 76 -12.64 4.06 16.05
N VAL A 77 -12.83 3.57 17.27
CA VAL A 77 -13.76 4.17 18.25
C VAL A 77 -13.15 5.46 18.86
N PRO A 78 -13.94 6.34 19.49
CA PRO A 78 -13.41 7.51 20.19
C PRO A 78 -12.28 7.16 21.17
N GLY A 79 -11.16 7.89 21.09
CA GLY A 79 -9.95 7.68 21.88
C GLY A 79 -9.03 6.57 21.37
N GLU A 80 -9.44 5.77 20.39
CA GLU A 80 -8.64 4.67 19.87
C GLU A 80 -7.51 5.15 18.96
N LEU A 81 -6.34 4.50 19.10
CA LEU A 81 -5.15 4.74 18.29
C LEU A 81 -4.92 3.57 17.32
N ALA A 82 -4.52 3.89 16.10
CA ALA A 82 -3.96 2.95 15.16
C ALA A 82 -2.69 3.50 14.51
N THR A 83 -1.74 2.62 14.24
CA THR A 83 -0.57 2.93 13.43
C THR A 83 -0.85 2.51 11.99
N VAL A 84 -0.61 3.40 11.05
CA VAL A 84 -0.60 3.09 9.62
C VAL A 84 0.82 3.12 9.09
N GLU A 85 1.13 2.16 8.23
CA GLU A 85 2.42 2.05 7.58
C GLU A 85 2.29 2.40 6.10
N MET A 86 3.19 3.26 5.62
CA MET A 86 3.32 3.60 4.22
C MET A 86 4.78 3.46 3.82
N ALA A 87 5.02 2.97 2.62
CA ALA A 87 6.35 2.84 2.06
C ALA A 87 6.40 3.47 0.68
N LEU A 88 7.51 4.14 0.41
CA LEU A 88 7.85 4.67 -0.91
C LEU A 88 8.94 3.80 -1.51
N THR A 89 8.79 3.50 -2.79
CA THR A 89 9.76 2.77 -3.60
C THR A 89 10.73 3.73 -4.29
N LEU A 90 11.80 3.20 -4.88
CA LEU A 90 12.72 4.01 -5.68
C LEU A 90 12.02 4.73 -6.83
N ARG A 91 10.97 4.10 -7.39
CA ARG A 91 10.16 4.70 -8.46
C ARG A 91 9.37 5.90 -7.98
N ASP A 92 8.92 5.90 -6.71
CA ASP A 92 8.16 7.01 -6.14
C ASP A 92 9.01 8.26 -5.90
N VAL A 93 10.33 8.13 -5.78
CA VAL A 93 11.27 9.27 -5.69
C VAL A 93 11.94 9.60 -7.03
N SER A 94 11.53 8.92 -8.09
CA SER A 94 12.03 9.14 -9.46
C SER A 94 11.08 10.03 -10.26
N VAL A 95 11.64 10.71 -11.27
CA VAL A 95 10.90 11.46 -12.28
C VAL A 95 11.07 10.82 -13.64
N TRP A 96 10.09 11.05 -14.51
CA TRP A 96 10.14 10.58 -15.88
C TRP A 96 10.79 11.65 -16.76
N GLU A 97 12.01 11.38 -17.22
CA GLU A 97 12.77 12.30 -18.07
C GLU A 97 13.29 11.53 -19.30
N LEU A 98 13.17 12.11 -20.50
CA LEU A 98 13.77 11.57 -21.73
C LEU A 98 13.48 10.06 -21.99
N SER A 99 12.27 9.62 -21.63
CA SER A 99 11.80 8.23 -21.76
C SER A 99 12.44 7.22 -20.79
N GLU A 100 13.04 7.69 -19.70
CA GLU A 100 13.57 6.86 -18.63
C GLU A 100 13.18 7.38 -17.23
N TRP A 101 13.17 6.48 -16.25
CA TRP A 101 13.01 6.86 -14.84
C TRP A 101 14.37 7.27 -14.29
N LYS A 102 14.46 8.50 -13.78
CA LYS A 102 15.66 8.97 -13.09
C LYS A 102 15.36 9.31 -11.64
N VAL A 103 16.21 8.80 -10.76
CA VAL A 103 16.22 9.18 -9.36
C VAL A 103 16.67 10.63 -9.26
N VAL A 104 15.85 11.47 -8.63
CA VAL A 104 16.22 12.86 -8.45
C VAL A 104 17.15 12.98 -7.25
N LEU A 105 18.31 13.60 -7.47
CA LEU A 105 19.23 13.95 -6.38
C LEU A 105 18.84 15.30 -5.79
N GLY A 106 18.81 15.39 -4.47
CA GLY A 106 18.51 16.64 -3.76
C GLY A 106 17.68 16.42 -2.50
N GLY A 107 17.30 17.53 -1.87
CA GLY A 107 16.41 17.51 -0.72
C GLY A 107 14.96 17.30 -1.14
N PHE A 108 14.34 16.27 -0.58
CA PHE A 108 12.89 16.07 -0.64
C PHE A 108 12.27 16.60 0.66
N GLN A 109 11.05 17.11 0.59
CA GLN A 109 10.23 17.29 1.79
C GLN A 109 9.11 16.27 1.78
N VAL A 110 8.92 15.59 2.91
CA VAL A 110 7.79 14.68 3.10
C VAL A 110 6.72 15.44 3.86
N LYS A 111 5.48 15.40 3.37
CA LYS A 111 4.32 15.99 4.07
C LYS A 111 3.23 14.94 4.22
N ILE A 112 2.66 14.79 5.41
CA ILE A 112 1.63 13.80 5.70
C ILE A 112 0.42 14.48 6.33
N GLY A 113 -0.78 14.07 5.90
CA GLY A 113 -2.03 14.68 6.35
C GLY A 113 -3.28 13.91 5.93
N SER A 114 -4.44 14.49 6.22
CA SER A 114 -5.76 14.00 5.81
C SER A 114 -6.17 14.52 4.43
N ALA A 115 -5.57 15.63 3.98
CA ALA A 115 -5.81 16.29 2.71
C ALA A 115 -4.62 17.18 2.32
N PRO A 116 -4.49 17.61 1.04
CA PRO A 116 -3.43 18.55 0.63
C PRO A 116 -3.43 19.87 1.40
N ARG A 117 -4.59 20.28 1.93
CA ARG A 117 -4.79 21.51 2.71
C ARG A 117 -4.73 21.28 4.22
N ASP A 118 -4.61 20.03 4.68
CA ASP A 118 -4.54 19.63 6.09
C ASP A 118 -3.35 18.66 6.26
N LEU A 119 -2.14 19.22 6.15
CA LEU A 119 -0.87 18.52 6.30
C LEU A 119 -0.36 18.77 7.72
N ARG A 120 -0.31 17.71 8.54
CA ARG A 120 -0.05 17.79 9.98
C ARG A 120 1.36 17.39 10.37
N LEU A 121 2.06 16.66 9.50
CA LEU A 121 3.44 16.23 9.71
C LEU A 121 4.29 16.65 8.52
N ALA A 122 5.51 17.11 8.79
CA ALA A 122 6.51 17.43 7.77
C ALA A 122 7.90 17.00 8.25
N ALA A 123 8.72 16.49 7.34
CA ALA A 123 10.11 16.10 7.57
C ALA A 123 10.98 16.44 6.34
#